data_AF-A0A8T4EMR1-F1
#
_entry.id   AF-A0A8T4EMR1-F1
#
_cell.length_a   1.000
_cell.length_b   1.000
_cell.length_c   1.000
_cell.angle_alpha   90.00
_cell.angle_beta   90.00
_cell.angle_gamma   90.00
#
_symmetry.space_group_name_H-M   'P 1'
#
loop_
_entity.id
_entity.type
_entity.pdbx_description
1 polymer ?
#
loop_
_entity_poly.entity_id
_entity_poly.type
_entity_poly.pdbx_seq_one_letter_code
_entity_poly.pdbx_strand_id
1 'polypeptide(L)'
;MKSKSMIMTMFVLIILLFVMASCQKPAPAPMLDTACTSDSDCACGTRINTGECFIGNKAYVNVEKQCPDFCTGIAGNLYIKCVSGNCQQLNRNPEAEAECTTDSDCIPAQCCHPTTCKPGKEQPECAAVLCDMSCQPGTMDCGGKCVCQEGKCVAQLNDM
;
A
#
# COMPACT_ATOMS: atom_id res chain seq x y z
N MET A 1 -8.68 -6.08 64.50
CA MET A 1 -9.06 -4.78 63.89
C MET A 1 -7.98 -4.18 62.96
N LYS A 2 -7.09 -4.98 62.34
CA LYS A 2 -6.01 -4.48 61.44
C LYS A 2 -6.29 -4.62 59.93
N SER A 3 -7.29 -5.42 59.54
CA SER A 3 -7.58 -5.73 58.12
C SER A 3 -8.37 -4.64 57.38
N LYS A 4 -9.19 -3.83 58.09
CA LYS A 4 -10.02 -2.79 57.45
C LYS A 4 -9.22 -1.58 56.94
N SER A 5 -8.06 -1.30 57.54
CA SER A 5 -7.22 -0.15 57.17
C SER A 5 -6.49 -0.38 55.84
N MET A 6 -6.08 -1.63 55.56
CA MET A 6 -5.27 -1.96 54.38
C MET A 6 -6.09 -2.00 53.08
N ILE A 7 -7.38 -2.34 53.17
CA ILE A 7 -8.30 -2.36 52.02
C ILE A 7 -8.57 -0.93 51.54
N MET A 8 -8.70 0.03 52.46
CA MET A 8 -9.01 1.42 52.09
C MET A 8 -7.84 2.11 51.37
N THR A 9 -6.58 1.85 51.78
CA THR A 9 -5.40 2.42 51.11
C THR A 9 -5.20 1.86 49.69
N MET A 10 -5.53 0.58 49.48
CA MET A 10 -5.41 -0.04 48.16
C MET A 10 -6.48 0.46 47.18
N PHE A 11 -7.71 0.72 47.65
CA PHE A 11 -8.76 1.35 46.83
C PHE A 11 -8.40 2.78 46.41
N VAL A 12 -7.79 3.58 47.30
CA VAL A 12 -7.36 4.95 46.97
C VAL A 12 -6.24 4.96 45.92
N LEU A 13 -5.29 4.02 46.00
CA LEU A 13 -4.21 3.88 45.00
C LEU A 13 -4.72 3.42 43.63
N ILE A 14 -5.71 2.52 43.58
CA ILE A 14 -6.33 2.08 42.32
C ILE A 14 -7.13 3.23 41.68
N ILE A 15 -7.85 4.03 42.46
CA ILE A 15 -8.56 5.21 41.95
C ILE A 15 -7.57 6.25 41.40
N LEU A 16 -6.43 6.48 42.05
CA LEU A 16 -5.39 7.39 41.55
C LEU A 16 -4.75 6.93 40.23
N LEU A 17 -4.61 5.61 40.02
CA LEU A 17 -4.09 5.07 38.76
C LEU A 17 -5.06 5.21 37.58
N PHE A 18 -6.38 5.21 37.83
CA PHE A 18 -7.38 5.37 36.76
C PHE A 18 -7.55 6.83 36.28
N VAL A 19 -7.20 7.85 37.08
CA VAL A 19 -7.36 9.27 36.70
C VAL A 19 -6.33 9.72 35.64
N MET A 20 -5.18 9.04 35.52
CA MET A 20 -4.11 9.42 34.59
C MET A 20 -4.31 8.90 33.15
N ALA A 21 -5.32 8.06 32.88
CA ALA A 21 -5.39 7.27 31.64
C ALA A 21 -6.26 7.85 30.50
N SER A 22 -6.88 9.03 30.65
CA SER A 22 -7.93 9.47 29.70
C SER A 22 -7.74 10.87 29.09
N CYS A 23 -6.51 11.29 28.81
CA CYS A 23 -6.24 12.42 27.91
C CYS A 23 -5.95 11.92 26.48
N GLN A 24 -6.88 11.20 25.86
CA GLN A 24 -6.82 11.01 24.41
C GLN A 24 -7.36 12.29 23.77
N LYS A 25 -6.43 13.12 23.25
CA LYS A 25 -6.78 14.27 22.41
C LYS A 25 -7.61 13.71 21.24
N PRO A 26 -8.88 14.14 21.07
CA PRO A 26 -9.69 13.65 19.96
C PRO A 26 -8.92 13.88 18.66
N ALA A 27 -8.92 12.88 17.78
CA ALA A 27 -8.34 13.05 16.46
C ALA A 27 -8.92 14.33 15.85
N PRO A 28 -8.09 15.22 15.26
CA PRO A 28 -8.60 16.41 14.61
C PRO A 28 -9.67 15.98 13.62
N ALA A 29 -10.84 16.62 13.69
CA ALA A 29 -11.91 16.38 12.72
C ALA A 29 -11.31 16.46 11.31
N PRO A 30 -11.71 15.58 10.37
CA PRO A 30 -11.23 15.64 9.00
C PRO A 30 -11.41 17.08 8.52
N MET A 31 -10.30 17.72 8.15
CA MET A 31 -10.35 19.11 7.71
C MET A 31 -11.30 19.13 6.51
N LEU A 32 -12.36 19.93 6.61
CA LEU A 32 -13.45 19.99 5.64
C LEU A 32 -12.96 20.24 4.19
N ASP A 33 -11.76 20.82 4.07
CA ASP A 33 -11.09 21.12 2.83
C ASP A 33 -10.55 19.90 2.08
N THR A 34 -10.43 18.72 2.70
CA THR A 34 -10.06 17.46 2.02
C THR A 34 -11.22 16.48 1.91
N ALA A 35 -12.37 16.76 2.53
CA ALA A 35 -13.50 15.82 2.56
C ALA A 35 -14.21 15.70 1.18
N CYS A 36 -14.65 14.49 0.82
CA CYS A 36 -15.36 14.23 -0.44
C CYS A 36 -16.42 13.13 -0.29
N THR A 37 -17.43 13.17 -1.16
CA THR A 37 -18.41 12.08 -1.34
C THR A 37 -18.13 11.28 -2.60
N SER A 38 -17.55 11.93 -3.62
CA SER A 38 -17.23 11.36 -4.92
C SER A 38 -15.93 11.95 -5.48
N ASP A 39 -15.35 11.30 -6.50
CA ASP A 39 -14.14 11.78 -7.19
C ASP A 39 -14.34 13.18 -7.79
N SER A 40 -15.57 13.52 -8.20
CA SER A 40 -15.92 14.83 -8.76
C SER A 40 -15.94 15.97 -7.75
N ASP A 41 -15.83 15.66 -6.47
CA ASP A 41 -15.67 16.64 -5.41
C ASP A 41 -14.21 17.05 -5.24
N CYS A 42 -13.27 16.27 -5.77
CA CYS A 42 -11.86 16.52 -5.62
C CYS A 42 -11.29 17.36 -6.77
N ALA A 43 -10.40 18.27 -6.43
CA ALA A 43 -9.67 19.10 -7.39
C ALA A 43 -8.22 19.29 -6.94
N CYS A 44 -7.38 19.73 -7.88
CA CYS A 44 -6.02 20.16 -7.59
C CYS A 44 -5.74 21.51 -8.23
N GLY A 45 -4.97 22.33 -7.52
CA GLY A 45 -4.64 23.70 -7.87
C GLY A 45 -4.00 24.37 -6.67
N THR A 46 -4.40 25.60 -6.37
CA THR A 46 -3.97 26.30 -5.15
C THR A 46 -5.09 26.40 -4.14
N ARG A 47 -4.77 26.37 -2.85
CA ARG A 47 -5.73 26.62 -1.77
C ARG A 47 -6.19 28.07 -1.84
N ILE A 48 -7.51 28.32 -1.88
CA ILE A 48 -8.08 29.67 -2.09
C ILE A 48 -7.54 30.71 -1.11
N ASN A 49 -7.33 30.33 0.16
CA ASN A 49 -6.95 31.26 1.23
C ASN A 49 -5.44 31.49 1.35
N THR A 50 -4.61 30.50 1.01
CA THR A 50 -3.15 30.58 1.22
C THR A 50 -2.36 30.72 -0.08
N GLY A 51 -2.94 30.31 -1.21
CA GLY A 51 -2.26 30.27 -2.51
C GLY A 51 -1.28 29.10 -2.66
N GLU A 52 -1.15 28.22 -1.67
CA GLU A 52 -0.26 27.05 -1.72
C GLU A 52 -0.87 25.95 -2.58
N CYS A 53 -0.03 25.13 -3.24
CA CYS A 53 -0.50 23.97 -3.99
C CYS A 53 -1.24 22.99 -3.07
N PHE A 54 -2.43 22.57 -3.49
CA PHE A 54 -3.36 21.83 -2.64
C PHE A 54 -4.25 20.88 -3.43
N ILE A 55 -4.45 19.68 -2.86
CA ILE A 55 -5.42 18.67 -3.31
C ILE A 55 -6.49 18.58 -2.24
N GLY A 56 -7.74 18.73 -2.63
CA GLY A 56 -8.84 18.72 -1.69
C GLY A 56 -10.19 18.87 -2.37
N ASN A 57 -11.19 19.14 -1.55
CA ASN A 57 -12.53 19.46 -2.00
C ASN A 57 -12.49 20.72 -2.89
N LYS A 58 -13.12 20.65 -4.05
CA LYS A 58 -13.16 21.70 -5.07
C LYS A 58 -13.65 23.05 -4.54
N ALA A 59 -14.45 23.07 -3.48
CA ALA A 59 -14.91 24.31 -2.85
C ALA A 59 -13.76 25.12 -2.22
N TYR A 60 -12.60 24.50 -1.97
CA TYR A 60 -11.43 25.11 -1.33
C TYR A 60 -10.20 25.20 -2.25
N VAL A 61 -10.34 24.76 -3.50
CA VAL A 61 -9.26 24.70 -4.50
C VAL A 61 -9.57 25.70 -5.61
N ASN A 62 -8.65 26.64 -5.83
CA ASN A 62 -8.63 27.47 -7.03
C ASN A 62 -8.00 26.66 -8.18
N VAL A 63 -8.85 26.19 -9.08
CA VAL A 63 -8.48 25.41 -10.27
C VAL A 63 -7.96 26.26 -11.44
N GLU A 64 -8.06 27.58 -11.36
CA GLU A 64 -7.48 28.47 -12.38
C GLU A 64 -5.97 28.63 -12.17
N LYS A 65 -5.50 28.44 -10.93
CA LYS A 65 -4.09 28.45 -10.55
C LYS A 65 -3.57 27.02 -10.44
N GLN A 66 -2.99 26.54 -11.53
CA GLN A 66 -2.50 25.18 -11.65
C GLN A 66 -1.14 24.99 -10.97
N CYS A 67 -0.96 23.81 -10.35
CA CYS A 67 0.31 23.34 -9.82
C CYS A 67 0.68 22.02 -10.52
N PRO A 68 1.14 22.05 -11.79
CA PRO A 68 1.31 20.85 -12.60
C PRO A 68 2.18 19.79 -11.94
N ASP A 69 3.36 20.19 -11.44
CA ASP A 69 4.29 19.28 -10.76
C ASP A 69 3.69 18.63 -9.51
N PHE A 70 2.83 19.36 -8.80
CA PHE A 70 2.15 18.86 -7.61
C PHE A 70 0.96 17.98 -7.98
N CYS A 71 0.15 18.34 -8.97
CA CYS A 71 -1.11 17.67 -9.30
C CYS A 71 -0.89 16.36 -10.07
N THR A 72 -0.01 16.37 -11.06
CA THR A 72 0.25 15.20 -11.92
C THR A 72 1.56 14.50 -11.58
N GLY A 73 2.42 15.12 -10.75
CA GLY A 73 3.80 14.67 -10.57
C GLY A 73 4.65 15.02 -11.80
N ILE A 74 5.97 15.04 -11.61
CA ILE A 74 6.95 15.27 -12.70
C ILE A 74 6.79 14.25 -13.82
N ALA A 75 6.45 13.00 -13.48
CA ALA A 75 6.26 11.91 -14.44
C ALA A 75 4.82 11.81 -15.01
N GLY A 76 3.90 12.69 -14.61
CA GLY A 76 2.50 12.65 -15.07
C GLY A 76 1.69 11.44 -14.56
N ASN A 77 2.24 10.70 -13.59
CA ASN A 77 1.65 9.46 -13.10
C ASN A 77 0.69 9.67 -11.93
N LEU A 78 0.48 10.89 -11.44
CA LEU A 78 -0.43 11.11 -10.32
C LEU A 78 -1.84 11.48 -10.78
N TYR A 79 -2.85 11.05 -10.03
CA TYR A 79 -4.24 11.42 -10.23
C TYR A 79 -4.95 11.56 -8.89
N ILE A 80 -6.11 12.21 -8.86
CA ILE A 80 -6.82 12.50 -7.63
C ILE A 80 -8.09 11.66 -7.58
N LYS A 81 -8.37 11.09 -6.41
CA LYS A 81 -9.55 10.26 -6.17
C LYS A 81 -10.12 10.51 -4.77
N CYS A 82 -11.42 10.29 -4.60
CA CYS A 82 -12.04 10.22 -3.29
C CYS A 82 -11.83 8.82 -2.70
N VAL A 83 -10.99 8.71 -1.68
CA VAL A 83 -10.67 7.45 -0.99
C VAL A 83 -11.01 7.60 0.49
N SER A 84 -11.94 6.77 0.97
CA SER A 84 -12.39 6.78 2.37
C SER A 84 -12.85 8.17 2.84
N GLY A 85 -13.63 8.86 2.00
CA GLY A 85 -14.18 10.18 2.30
C GLY A 85 -13.18 11.34 2.22
N ASN A 86 -11.97 11.12 1.72
CA ASN A 86 -10.93 12.14 1.58
C ASN A 86 -10.36 12.17 0.17
N CYS A 87 -10.12 13.38 -0.35
CA CYS A 87 -9.41 13.59 -1.60
C CYS A 87 -7.95 13.23 -1.43
N GLN A 88 -7.51 12.19 -2.14
CA GLN A 88 -6.15 11.68 -2.07
C GLN A 88 -5.51 11.70 -3.46
N GLN A 89 -4.21 11.89 -3.46
CA GLN A 89 -3.39 11.69 -4.65
C GLN A 89 -2.96 10.24 -4.72
N LEU A 90 -3.23 9.60 -5.86
CA LEU A 90 -2.90 8.21 -6.15
C LEU A 90 -1.97 8.17 -7.36
N ASN A 91 -1.21 7.08 -7.47
CA ASN A 91 -0.35 6.82 -8.62
C ASN A 91 -1.09 5.95 -9.65
N ARG A 92 -1.17 6.41 -10.91
CA ARG A 92 -1.73 5.71 -12.08
C ARG A 92 -0.91 4.52 -12.50
N ASN A 93 0.38 4.51 -12.15
CA ASN A 93 1.23 3.34 -12.28
C ASN A 93 1.30 2.68 -10.90
N PRO A 94 0.39 1.73 -10.58
CA PRO A 94 0.46 0.96 -9.35
C PRO A 94 1.58 -0.10 -9.45
N GLU A 95 2.78 0.25 -9.89
CA GLU A 95 3.97 -0.51 -9.49
C GLU A 95 4.20 -0.16 -8.00
N ALA A 96 3.71 -0.89 -7.00
CA ALA A 96 3.46 -2.33 -6.94
C ALA A 96 2.11 -2.66 -6.27
N GLU A 97 1.09 -2.96 -7.06
CA GLU A 97 0.27 -4.12 -6.75
C GLU A 97 1.24 -5.29 -6.72
N ALA A 98 1.33 -5.95 -5.56
CA ALA A 98 2.18 -7.11 -5.39
C ALA A 98 1.92 -8.08 -6.55
N GLU A 99 2.97 -8.45 -7.27
CA GLU A 99 2.93 -9.44 -8.35
C GLU A 99 2.35 -10.76 -7.88
N CYS A 100 2.54 -11.04 -6.59
CA CYS A 100 2.12 -12.24 -5.90
C CYS A 100 1.81 -11.92 -4.44
N THR A 101 0.97 -12.75 -3.83
CA THR A 101 0.78 -12.83 -2.37
C THR A 101 1.39 -14.12 -1.81
N THR A 102 1.47 -15.16 -2.63
CA THR A 102 1.94 -16.50 -2.28
C THR A 102 2.79 -17.08 -3.41
N ASP A 103 3.63 -18.07 -3.11
CA ASP A 103 4.47 -18.76 -4.12
C ASP A 103 3.64 -19.30 -5.30
N SER A 104 2.39 -19.72 -5.06
CA SER A 104 1.49 -20.23 -6.11
C SER A 104 1.01 -19.18 -7.11
N ASP A 105 1.15 -17.90 -6.79
CA ASP A 105 0.84 -16.81 -7.73
C ASP A 105 1.97 -16.61 -8.75
N CYS A 106 3.13 -17.25 -8.53
CA CYS A 106 4.30 -17.13 -9.38
C CYS A 106 4.51 -18.39 -10.22
N ILE A 107 4.85 -18.16 -11.49
CA ILE A 107 5.07 -19.20 -12.48
C ILE A 107 6.36 -18.95 -13.26
N PRO A 108 6.95 -19.99 -13.88
CA PRO A 108 8.10 -19.82 -14.76
C PRO A 108 7.83 -18.84 -15.91
N ALA A 109 8.80 -17.96 -16.18
CA ALA A 109 8.69 -17.01 -17.28
C ALA A 109 8.94 -17.67 -18.65
N GLN A 110 9.75 -18.73 -18.66
CA GLN A 110 10.11 -19.54 -19.83
C GLN A 110 9.52 -20.95 -19.72
N CYS A 111 9.32 -21.62 -20.86
CA CYS A 111 8.77 -22.97 -20.90
C CYS A 111 9.79 -24.06 -20.53
N CYS A 112 11.06 -23.87 -20.89
CA CYS A 112 12.14 -24.83 -20.63
C CYS A 112 13.27 -24.12 -19.91
N HIS A 113 13.92 -24.80 -18.96
CA HIS A 113 15.07 -24.31 -18.20
C HIS A 113 14.89 -22.88 -17.66
N PRO A 114 13.77 -22.58 -16.98
CA PRO A 114 13.43 -21.21 -16.67
C PRO A 114 14.38 -20.64 -15.61
N THR A 115 14.83 -19.42 -15.83
CA THR A 115 15.76 -18.69 -14.94
C THR A 115 15.09 -17.55 -14.20
N THR A 116 13.84 -17.24 -14.57
CA THR A 116 13.07 -16.12 -14.04
C THR A 116 11.62 -16.51 -13.83
N CYS A 117 10.93 -15.77 -12.96
CA CYS A 117 9.53 -15.97 -12.62
C CYS A 117 8.70 -14.75 -13.01
N LYS A 118 7.39 -14.94 -13.16
CA LYS A 118 6.41 -13.90 -13.44
C LYS A 118 5.07 -14.18 -12.76
N PRO A 119 4.18 -13.18 -12.65
CA PRO A 119 2.82 -13.40 -12.16
C PRO A 119 2.06 -14.44 -13.00
N GLY A 120 1.20 -15.23 -12.35
CA GLY A 120 0.36 -16.25 -12.98
C GLY A 120 -0.50 -15.73 -14.14
N LYS A 121 -0.95 -14.48 -14.03
CA LYS A 121 -1.71 -13.77 -15.08
C LYS A 121 -0.95 -13.58 -16.40
N GLU A 122 0.36 -13.74 -16.40
CA GLU A 122 1.24 -13.55 -17.56
C GLU A 122 1.76 -14.87 -18.15
N GLN A 123 1.09 -15.99 -17.86
CA GLN A 123 1.52 -17.34 -18.22
C GLN A 123 1.97 -17.50 -19.67
N PRO A 124 3.14 -18.12 -19.94
CA PRO A 124 3.56 -18.39 -21.30
C PRO A 124 2.79 -19.59 -21.87
N GLU A 125 2.52 -19.56 -23.17
CA GLU A 125 1.94 -20.68 -23.91
C GLU A 125 2.98 -21.77 -24.14
N CYS A 126 3.02 -22.77 -23.24
CA CYS A 126 4.00 -23.85 -23.29
C CYS A 126 3.45 -25.18 -23.85
N ALA A 127 2.16 -25.25 -24.19
CA ALA A 127 1.50 -26.50 -24.58
C ALA A 127 2.10 -27.19 -25.82
N ALA A 128 2.70 -26.41 -26.73
CA ALA A 128 3.34 -26.92 -27.95
C ALA A 128 4.87 -27.00 -27.86
N VAL A 129 5.46 -26.66 -26.71
CA VAL A 129 6.92 -26.62 -26.53
C VAL A 129 7.38 -27.97 -25.97
N LEU A 130 8.29 -28.62 -26.69
CA LEU A 130 8.97 -29.82 -26.22
C LEU A 130 10.28 -29.40 -25.55
N CYS A 131 10.34 -29.56 -24.23
CA CYS A 131 11.57 -29.40 -23.47
C CYS A 131 12.34 -30.72 -23.42
N ASP A 132 13.66 -30.65 -23.41
CA ASP A 132 14.44 -31.81 -23.01
C ASP A 132 14.35 -32.04 -21.49
N MET A 133 14.67 -33.26 -21.06
CA MET A 133 14.60 -33.66 -19.65
C MET A 133 15.91 -33.44 -18.91
N SER A 134 16.81 -32.58 -19.43
CA SER A 134 18.08 -32.29 -18.77
C SER A 134 17.90 -31.28 -17.63
N CYS A 135 18.73 -31.39 -16.61
CA CYS A 135 18.88 -30.34 -15.60
C CYS A 135 19.94 -29.35 -16.11
N GLN A 136 19.57 -28.09 -16.30
CA GLN A 136 20.54 -27.04 -16.63
C GLN A 136 20.99 -26.31 -15.36
N PRO A 137 22.30 -26.27 -15.06
CA PRO A 137 22.83 -25.50 -13.94
C PRO A 137 22.44 -24.02 -14.03
N GLY A 138 22.13 -23.40 -12.87
CA GLY A 138 21.72 -21.98 -12.84
C GLY A 138 20.31 -21.73 -13.36
N THR A 139 19.46 -22.77 -13.41
CA THR A 139 18.06 -22.67 -13.79
C THR A 139 17.17 -23.20 -12.67
N MET A 140 15.85 -23.17 -12.87
CA MET A 140 14.89 -23.79 -11.95
C MET A 140 14.73 -25.30 -12.16
N ASP A 141 15.52 -25.93 -13.03
CA ASP A 141 15.43 -27.37 -13.21
C ASP A 141 15.84 -28.13 -11.95
N CYS A 142 15.21 -29.29 -11.76
CA CYS A 142 15.67 -30.31 -10.80
C CYS A 142 15.74 -29.80 -9.36
N GLY A 143 14.82 -28.91 -8.97
CA GLY A 143 14.63 -28.48 -7.58
C GLY A 143 14.44 -26.98 -7.40
N GLY A 144 14.66 -26.17 -8.43
CA GLY A 144 14.33 -24.75 -8.38
C GLY A 144 12.83 -24.48 -8.48
N LYS A 145 12.42 -23.28 -8.09
CA LYS A 145 11.01 -22.89 -8.06
C LYS A 145 10.82 -21.37 -8.09
N CYS A 146 9.61 -20.97 -8.43
CA CYS A 146 9.19 -19.59 -8.22
C CYS A 146 8.71 -19.39 -6.78
N VAL A 147 9.15 -18.29 -6.17
CA VAL A 147 8.74 -17.88 -4.82
C VAL A 147 8.24 -16.45 -4.84
N CYS A 148 7.28 -16.16 -3.97
CA CYS A 148 6.82 -14.81 -3.75
C CYS A 148 7.63 -14.17 -2.64
N GLN A 149 8.47 -13.21 -3.00
CA GLN A 149 9.33 -12.50 -2.06
C GLN A 149 9.04 -11.00 -2.15
N GLU A 150 8.58 -10.42 -1.05
CA GLU A 150 8.28 -8.97 -0.96
C GLU A 150 7.28 -8.49 -2.04
N GLY A 151 6.32 -9.35 -2.40
CA GLY A 151 5.33 -9.04 -3.43
C GLY A 151 5.89 -9.08 -4.85
N LYS A 152 7.03 -9.75 -5.06
CA LYS A 152 7.68 -9.97 -6.36
C LYS A 152 7.90 -11.45 -6.62
N CYS A 153 7.71 -11.88 -7.87
CA CYS A 153 7.99 -13.25 -8.25
C CYS A 153 9.48 -13.43 -8.53
N VAL A 154 10.17 -14.17 -7.66
CA VAL A 154 11.61 -14.39 -7.74
C VAL A 154 11.89 -15.87 -8.03
N ALA A 155 12.89 -16.12 -8.87
CA ALA A 155 13.37 -17.48 -9.12
C ALA A 155 14.34 -17.91 -8.02
N GLN A 156 14.00 -18.98 -7.32
CA GLN A 156 14.94 -19.73 -6.52
C GLN A 156 15.60 -20.77 -7.43
N LEU A 157 16.83 -20.47 -7.84
CA LEU A 157 17.61 -21.33 -8.74
C LEU A 157 18.28 -22.47 -7.97
N ASN A 158 18.64 -23.50 -8.71
CA ASN A 158 19.41 -24.62 -8.21
C ASN A 158 20.87 -24.51 -8.69
N ASP A 159 21.82 -24.72 -7.77
CA ASP A 159 23.27 -24.60 -8.00
C ASP A 159 23.95 -25.94 -8.35
N MET A 160 23.18 -26.99 -8.67
CA MET A 160 23.72 -28.34 -8.96
C MET A 160 24.48 -28.42 -10.27
#